data_AF-A0A7S1H1Y2-F1
#
_entry.id   AF-A0A7S1H1Y2-F1
#
_cell.length_a   1.000
_cell.length_b   1.000
_cell.length_c   1.000
_cell.angle_alpha   90.00
_cell.angle_beta   90.00
_cell.angle_gamma   90.00
#
_symmetry.space_group_name_H-M   'P 1'
#
loop_
_entity.id
_entity.type
_entity.pdbx_description
1 polymer ?
#
loop_
_entity_poly.entity_id
_entity_poly.type
_entity_poly.pdbx_seq_one_letter_code
_entity_poly.pdbx_strand_id
1 'polypeptide(L)'
;MSLLHNLALAVLANALEVVENIDSRDSEPETTDTKPRARVDSSDITSAFMNEGKEITSKEILSTLISELGKAAKTPHNATLSAKCLSSLMGASDDARRRAKELGAKNVVSTALDVGVRTHAKLETECNKVVKVLTQERIEEENQQQDDEN
;
A
#
# COMPACT_ATOMS: atom_id res chain seq x y z
N MET A 1 8.99 -11.63 -21.42
CA MET A 1 9.30 -11.03 -20.09
C MET A 1 8.06 -10.71 -19.22
N SER A 2 6.81 -11.01 -19.65
CA SER A 2 5.60 -10.61 -18.90
C SER A 2 5.15 -11.57 -17.78
N LEU A 3 5.39 -12.87 -17.91
CA LEU A 3 4.90 -13.88 -16.95
C LEU A 3 5.58 -13.79 -15.59
N LEU A 4 6.91 -13.63 -15.56
CA LEU A 4 7.66 -13.52 -14.31
C LEU A 4 7.28 -12.26 -13.53
N HIS A 5 7.10 -11.14 -14.25
CA HIS A 5 6.67 -9.88 -13.64
C HIS A 5 5.27 -9.97 -13.04
N ASN A 6 4.34 -10.60 -13.77
CA ASN A 6 3.00 -10.85 -13.26
C ASN A 6 2.99 -11.75 -12.02
N LEU A 7 3.77 -12.83 -12.03
CA LEU A 7 3.91 -13.72 -10.89
C LEU A 7 4.49 -13.00 -9.67
N ALA A 8 5.52 -12.17 -9.87
CA ALA A 8 6.11 -11.38 -8.80
C ALA A 8 5.10 -10.41 -8.17
N LEU A 9 4.31 -9.70 -9.00
CA LEU A 9 3.24 -8.83 -8.52
C LEU A 9 2.15 -9.61 -7.78
N ALA A 10 1.78 -10.80 -8.24
CA ALA A 10 0.77 -11.62 -7.59
C ALA A 10 1.24 -12.12 -6.21
N VAL A 11 2.48 -12.60 -6.12
CA VAL A 11 3.09 -13.03 -4.85
C VAL A 11 3.15 -11.85 -3.88
N LEU A 12 3.60 -10.68 -4.34
CA LEU A 12 3.67 -9.47 -3.52
C LEU A 12 2.28 -9.04 -3.03
N ALA A 13 1.29 -9.00 -3.92
CA ALA A 13 -0.08 -8.61 -3.57
C ALA A 13 -0.70 -9.57 -2.53
N ASN A 14 -0.45 -10.87 -2.68
CA ASN A 14 -0.92 -11.88 -1.72
C ASN A 14 -0.20 -11.76 -0.37
N ALA A 15 1.11 -11.47 -0.36
CA ALA A 15 1.87 -11.28 0.88
C ALA A 15 1.38 -10.04 1.64
N LEU A 16 1.14 -8.92 0.95
CA LEU A 16 0.65 -7.68 1.56
C LEU A 16 -0.79 -7.82 2.09
N GLU A 17 -1.64 -8.59 1.42
CA GLU A 17 -2.99 -8.91 1.92
C GLU A 17 -2.93 -9.67 3.25
N VAL A 18 -1.94 -10.53 3.47
CA VAL A 18 -1.75 -11.17 4.77
C VAL A 18 -1.38 -10.14 5.84
N VAL A 19 -0.53 -9.17 5.50
CA VAL A 19 -0.11 -8.10 6.43
C VAL A 19 -1.30 -7.20 6.80
N GLU A 20 -2.12 -6.78 5.83
CA GLU A 20 -3.33 -5.98 6.08
C GLU A 20 -4.35 -6.70 6.99
N ASN A 21 -4.44 -8.03 6.87
CA ASN A 21 -5.33 -8.84 7.69
C ASN A 21 -4.83 -9.10 9.12
N ILE A 22 -3.56 -8.80 9.44
CA ILE A 22 -3.04 -8.94 10.82
C ILE A 22 -3.72 -7.90 11.72
N ASP A 23 -3.72 -6.63 11.32
CA ASP A 23 -4.34 -5.54 12.10
C ASP A 23 -5.86 -5.72 12.27
N SER A 24 -6.53 -6.32 11.28
CA SER A 24 -7.98 -6.51 11.27
C SER A 24 -8.46 -7.57 12.27
N ARG A 25 -7.58 -8.51 12.66
CA ARG A 25 -7.91 -9.62 13.58
C ARG A 25 -7.72 -9.27 15.05
N ASP A 26 -7.00 -8.19 15.34
CA ASP A 26 -6.78 -7.69 16.70
C ASP A 26 -7.94 -6.81 17.21
N SER A 27 -9.02 -6.65 16.42
CA SER A 27 -10.24 -5.90 16.78
C SER A 27 -11.36 -6.78 17.37
N GLU A 28 -11.18 -8.11 17.50
CA GLU A 28 -12.13 -8.97 18.20
C GLU A 28 -11.91 -8.91 19.73
N PRO A 29 -12.97 -8.78 20.55
CA PRO A 29 -12.81 -8.71 22.01
C PRO A 29 -12.23 -10.02 22.55
N GLU A 30 -11.07 -9.92 23.20
CA GLU A 30 -10.35 -11.04 23.82
C GLU A 30 -11.26 -11.82 24.79
N THR A 31 -11.63 -13.04 24.42
CA THR A 31 -12.04 -14.06 25.40
C THR A 31 -10.78 -14.70 25.98
N THR A 32 -10.52 -14.36 27.24
CA THR A 32 -9.68 -15.02 28.27
C THR A 32 -8.74 -16.15 27.84
N ASP A 33 -7.47 -16.00 28.25
CA ASP A 33 -6.42 -17.01 28.35
C ASP A 33 -5.80 -17.52 27.04
N THR A 34 -4.96 -16.68 26.41
CA THR A 34 -3.76 -17.20 25.75
C THR A 34 -2.68 -16.12 25.64
N LYS A 35 -1.45 -16.53 25.97
CA LYS A 35 -0.14 -15.83 25.86
C LYS A 35 -0.13 -14.61 24.91
N PRO A 36 0.45 -13.46 25.30
CA PRO A 36 0.50 -12.29 24.42
C PRO A 36 1.24 -12.67 23.14
N ARG A 37 0.51 -12.72 22.02
CA ARG A 37 1.12 -12.77 20.70
C ARG A 37 1.94 -11.49 20.59
N ALA A 38 3.21 -11.60 20.20
CA ALA A 38 4.03 -10.43 19.93
C ALA A 38 3.24 -9.54 18.95
N ARG A 39 2.88 -8.33 19.40
CA ARG A 39 2.21 -7.33 18.55
C ARG A 39 3.18 -7.00 17.42
N VAL A 40 2.91 -7.49 16.23
CA VAL A 40 3.69 -7.11 15.06
C VAL A 40 2.89 -6.01 14.36
N ASP A 41 3.36 -4.77 14.49
CA ASP A 41 2.73 -3.62 13.87
C ASP A 41 2.93 -3.69 12.34
N SER A 42 1.83 -3.67 11.59
CA SER A 42 1.86 -3.71 10.12
C SER A 42 2.60 -2.51 9.52
N SER A 43 2.60 -1.36 10.21
CA SER A 43 3.31 -0.15 9.82
C SER A 43 4.82 -0.35 9.87
N ASP A 44 5.32 -1.00 10.92
CA ASP A 44 6.75 -1.31 11.09
C ASP A 44 7.23 -2.29 10.02
N ILE A 45 6.46 -3.36 9.76
CA ILE A 45 6.77 -4.32 8.69
C ILE A 45 6.84 -3.60 7.34
N THR A 46 5.85 -2.75 7.07
CA THR A 46 5.75 -2.03 5.79
C THR A 46 6.91 -1.07 5.60
N SER A 47 7.28 -0.35 6.65
CA SER A 47 8.39 0.61 6.63
C SER A 47 9.74 -0.09 6.47
N ALA A 48 9.96 -1.20 7.19
CA ALA A 48 11.14 -2.05 7.02
C ALA A 48 11.24 -2.59 5.58
N PHE A 49 10.15 -3.13 5.04
CA PHE A 49 10.10 -3.63 3.67
C PHE A 49 10.44 -2.56 2.63
N MET A 50 9.92 -1.33 2.77
CA MET A 50 10.24 -0.23 1.85
C MET A 50 11.72 0.16 1.89
N ASN A 51 12.32 0.17 3.09
CA ASN A 51 13.72 0.51 3.28
C ASN A 51 14.64 -0.59 2.76
N GLU A 52 14.43 -1.84 3.15
CA GLU A 52 15.20 -2.99 2.66
C GLU A 52 15.08 -3.15 1.14
N GLY A 53 13.87 -2.96 0.60
CA GLY A 53 13.64 -3.01 -0.85
C GLY A 53 14.47 -1.97 -1.62
N LYS A 54 14.67 -0.79 -1.04
CA LYS A 54 15.52 0.26 -1.61
C LYS A 54 17.01 -0.13 -1.58
N GLU A 55 17.47 -0.77 -0.51
CA GLU A 55 18.85 -1.23 -0.39
C GLU A 55 19.19 -2.36 -1.37
N ILE A 56 18.27 -3.30 -1.57
CA ILE A 56 18.49 -4.48 -2.44
C ILE A 56 18.40 -4.11 -3.92
N THR A 57 17.43 -3.27 -4.31
CA THR A 57 17.09 -3.05 -5.72
C THR A 57 17.58 -1.71 -6.28
N SER A 58 18.12 -0.84 -5.41
CA SER A 58 18.42 0.59 -5.70
C SER A 58 17.24 1.37 -6.28
N LYS A 59 16.03 0.81 -6.20
CA LYS A 59 14.80 1.37 -6.74
C LYS A 59 13.74 1.39 -5.66
N GLU A 60 12.95 2.44 -5.69
CA GLU A 60 11.83 2.59 -4.77
C GLU A 60 10.64 1.73 -5.26
N ILE A 61 10.15 0.86 -4.39
CA ILE A 61 9.05 -0.06 -4.73
C ILE A 61 7.77 0.70 -5.09
N LEU A 62 7.45 1.79 -4.37
CA LEU A 62 6.31 2.64 -4.65
C LEU A 62 6.39 3.26 -6.04
N SER A 63 7.55 3.80 -6.42
CA SER A 63 7.78 4.35 -7.77
C SER A 63 7.57 3.29 -8.86
N THR A 64 8.05 2.07 -8.62
CA THR A 64 7.87 0.95 -9.55
C THR A 64 6.40 0.57 -9.70
N LEU A 65 5.67 0.44 -8.59
CA LEU A 65 4.24 0.09 -8.60
C LEU A 65 3.39 1.18 -9.27
N ILE A 66 3.69 2.46 -9.01
CA ILE A 66 3.05 3.61 -9.67
C ILE A 66 3.33 3.57 -11.18
N SER A 67 4.57 3.28 -11.59
CA SER A 67 4.92 3.17 -13.01
C SER A 67 4.15 2.05 -13.72
N GLU A 68 4.00 0.89 -13.07
CA GLU A 68 3.21 -0.23 -13.61
C GLU A 68 1.71 0.10 -13.66
N LEU A 69 1.18 0.80 -12.66
CA LEU A 69 -0.19 1.29 -12.68
C LEU A 69 -0.45 2.24 -13.85
N GLY A 70 0.51 3.12 -14.16
CA GLY A 70 0.45 4.02 -15.32
C GLY A 70 0.41 3.31 -16.68
N LYS A 71 0.71 2.01 -16.71
CA LYS A 71 0.59 1.16 -17.91
C LYS A 71 -0.76 0.45 -18.01
N ALA A 72 -1.76 0.84 -17.23
CA ALA A 72 -3.10 0.24 -17.18
C ALA A 72 -3.72 -0.08 -18.56
N ALA A 73 -3.59 0.83 -19.55
CA ALA A 73 -4.13 0.62 -20.89
C ALA A 73 -3.44 -0.53 -21.66
N LYS A 74 -2.18 -0.83 -21.35
CA LYS A 74 -1.38 -1.89 -22.02
C LYS A 74 -1.42 -3.19 -21.24
N THR A 75 -1.33 -3.11 -19.91
CA THR A 75 -1.22 -4.28 -19.01
C THR A 75 -2.19 -4.13 -17.82
N PRO A 76 -3.51 -4.23 -18.05
CA PRO A 76 -4.52 -3.97 -17.02
C PRO A 76 -4.43 -4.93 -15.83
N HIS A 77 -3.99 -6.18 -16.07
CA HIS A 77 -3.83 -7.16 -15.01
C HIS A 77 -2.67 -6.80 -14.06
N ASN A 78 -1.51 -6.40 -14.59
CA ASN A 78 -0.39 -5.93 -13.76
C ASN A 78 -0.76 -4.64 -13.02
N ALA A 79 -1.44 -3.70 -13.70
CA ALA A 79 -1.94 -2.49 -13.07
C ALA A 79 -2.91 -2.78 -11.91
N THR A 80 -3.76 -3.80 -12.05
CA THR A 80 -4.68 -4.23 -10.98
C THR A 80 -3.90 -4.73 -9.76
N LEU A 81 -2.90 -5.60 -9.98
CA LEU A 81 -2.05 -6.10 -8.89
C LEU A 81 -1.24 -4.97 -8.25
N SER A 82 -0.70 -4.05 -9.04
CA SER A 82 0.01 -2.87 -8.54
C SER A 82 -0.89 -1.95 -7.72
N ALA A 83 -2.14 -1.73 -8.14
CA ALA A 83 -3.12 -0.98 -7.37
C ALA A 83 -3.40 -1.65 -6.00
N LYS A 84 -3.56 -2.97 -5.98
CA LYS A 84 -3.76 -3.75 -4.73
C LYS A 84 -2.54 -3.63 -3.80
N CYS A 85 -1.32 -3.75 -4.34
CA CYS A 85 -0.10 -3.55 -3.55
C CYS A 85 -0.02 -2.13 -2.98
N LEU A 86 -0.33 -1.11 -3.79
CA LEU A 86 -0.29 0.29 -3.38
C LEU A 86 -1.28 0.56 -2.25
N SER A 87 -2.54 0.13 -2.37
CA SER A 87 -3.54 0.34 -1.32
C SER A 87 -3.12 -0.30 0.00
N SER A 88 -2.53 -1.50 -0.05
CA SER A 88 -2.07 -2.22 1.14
C SER A 88 -0.92 -1.49 1.83
N LEU A 89 0.12 -1.11 1.07
CA LEU A 89 1.29 -0.40 1.61
C LEU A 89 0.91 0.97 2.20
N MET A 90 0.09 1.75 1.49
CA MET A 90 -0.34 3.08 1.95
C MET A 90 -1.39 3.04 3.07
N GLY A 91 -2.13 1.92 3.17
CA GLY A 91 -3.09 1.67 4.24
C GLY A 91 -2.39 1.32 5.55
N ALA A 92 -1.32 0.53 5.46
CA ALA A 92 -0.51 0.10 6.59
C ALA A 92 0.46 1.18 7.10
N SER A 93 1.07 1.98 6.21
CA SER A 93 2.08 2.99 6.58
C SER A 93 1.74 4.40 6.09
N ASP A 94 1.75 5.35 7.03
CA ASP A 94 1.53 6.77 6.73
C ASP A 94 2.67 7.38 5.92
N ASP A 95 3.91 6.94 6.18
CA ASP A 95 5.07 7.32 5.37
C ASP A 95 4.96 6.81 3.94
N ALA A 96 4.49 5.58 3.73
CA ALA A 96 4.22 5.04 2.40
C ALA A 96 3.19 5.90 1.65
N ARG A 97 2.12 6.32 2.35
CA ARG A 97 1.08 7.19 1.78
C ARG A 97 1.61 8.58 1.44
N ARG A 98 2.35 9.24 2.34
CA ARG A 98 2.98 10.55 2.08
C ARG A 98 3.90 10.47 0.88
N ARG A 99 4.75 9.43 0.84
CA ARG A 99 5.70 9.23 -0.24
C ARG A 99 5.03 8.95 -1.58
N ALA A 100 3.94 8.18 -1.60
CA ALA A 100 3.16 7.97 -2.82
C ALA A 100 2.52 9.26 -3.34
N LYS A 101 2.07 10.16 -2.45
CA LYS A 101 1.58 11.50 -2.84
C LYS A 101 2.68 12.33 -3.50
N GLU A 102 3.88 12.35 -2.92
CA GLU A 102 5.06 13.04 -3.49
C GLU A 102 5.43 12.52 -4.89
N LEU A 103 5.30 11.21 -5.11
CA LEU A 103 5.55 10.56 -6.41
C LEU A 103 4.44 10.80 -7.44
N GLY A 104 3.42 11.59 -7.12
CA GLY A 104 2.33 11.92 -8.05
C GLY A 104 1.33 10.78 -8.27
N ALA A 105 1.20 9.85 -7.31
CA ALA A 105 0.30 8.70 -7.41
C ALA A 105 -1.14 9.10 -7.75
N LYS A 106 -1.63 10.25 -7.27
CA LYS A 106 -3.00 10.74 -7.50
C LYS A 106 -3.35 10.84 -8.99
N ASN A 107 -2.47 11.42 -9.80
CA ASN A 107 -2.70 11.61 -11.23
C ASN A 107 -2.67 10.28 -11.99
N VAL A 108 -1.75 9.40 -11.60
CA VAL A 108 -1.58 8.08 -12.22
C VAL A 108 -2.79 7.19 -11.91
N VAL A 109 -3.24 7.19 -10.65
CA VAL A 109 -4.42 6.44 -10.19
C VAL A 109 -5.68 6.94 -10.89
N SER A 110 -5.87 8.26 -11.03
CA SER A 110 -7.01 8.82 -11.76
C SER A 110 -7.03 8.33 -13.21
N THR A 111 -5.88 8.36 -13.89
CA THR A 111 -5.77 7.89 -15.28
C THR A 111 -6.05 6.38 -15.39
N ALA A 112 -5.53 5.59 -14.46
CA ALA A 112 -5.79 4.14 -14.43
C ALA A 112 -7.25 3.82 -14.09
N LEU A 113 -7.89 4.63 -13.24
CA LEU A 113 -9.31 4.51 -12.91
C LEU A 113 -10.19 4.74 -14.13
N ASP A 114 -9.90 5.76 -14.94
CA ASP A 114 -10.62 6.00 -16.20
C ASP A 114 -10.53 4.81 -17.16
N VAL A 115 -9.37 4.15 -17.23
CA VAL A 115 -9.20 2.90 -17.99
C VAL A 115 -10.03 1.77 -17.38
N GLY A 116 -10.02 1.64 -16.05
CA GLY A 116 -10.79 0.65 -15.29
C GLY A 116 -12.30 0.76 -15.56
N VAL A 117 -12.87 1.95 -15.40
CA VAL A 117 -14.30 2.24 -15.62
C VAL A 117 -14.74 1.86 -17.05
N ARG A 118 -13.86 2.07 -18.03
CA ARG A 118 -14.18 1.83 -19.44
C ARG A 118 -14.01 0.37 -19.87
N THR A 119 -13.06 -0.35 -19.27
CA THR A 119 -12.56 -1.61 -19.86
C THR A 119 -12.25 -2.73 -18.86
N HIS A 120 -12.12 -2.46 -17.56
CA HIS A 120 -11.62 -3.45 -16.60
C HIS A 120 -12.15 -3.21 -15.16
N ALA A 121 -13.30 -3.80 -14.83
CA ALA A 121 -13.99 -3.62 -13.55
C ALA A 121 -13.14 -3.95 -12.30
N LYS A 122 -12.22 -4.94 -12.39
CA LYS A 122 -11.30 -5.24 -11.29
C LYS A 122 -10.28 -4.12 -11.06
N LEU A 123 -9.82 -3.48 -12.13
CA LEU A 123 -8.88 -2.36 -12.02
C LEU A 123 -9.59 -1.15 -11.41
N GLU A 124 -10.82 -0.87 -11.85
CA GLU A 124 -11.66 0.16 -11.24
C GLU A 124 -11.81 -0.05 -9.73
N THR A 125 -12.16 -1.27 -9.32
CA THR A 125 -12.34 -1.63 -7.90
C THR A 125 -11.07 -1.36 -7.08
N GLU A 126 -9.90 -1.83 -7.56
CA GLU A 126 -8.64 -1.61 -6.83
C GLU A 126 -8.18 -0.14 -6.88
N CYS A 127 -8.39 0.56 -7.99
CA CYS A 127 -8.11 2.00 -8.08
C CYS A 127 -8.98 2.81 -7.10
N ASN A 128 -10.26 2.46 -6.92
CA ASN A 128 -11.13 3.12 -5.95
C ASN A 128 -10.64 2.93 -4.50
N LYS A 129 -10.10 1.76 -4.16
CA LYS A 129 -9.45 1.54 -2.85
C LYS A 129 -8.23 2.44 -2.68
N VAL A 130 -7.39 2.54 -3.71
CA VAL A 130 -6.23 3.43 -3.69
C VAL A 130 -6.63 4.90 -3.52
N VAL A 131 -7.66 5.35 -4.24
CA VAL A 131 -8.21 6.71 -4.08
C VAL A 131 -8.65 6.93 -2.64
N LYS A 132 -9.44 6.02 -2.07
CA LYS A 132 -9.91 6.10 -0.69
C LYS A 132 -8.76 6.28 0.29
N VAL A 133 -7.71 5.44 0.18
CA VAL A 133 -6.53 5.51 1.04
C VAL A 133 -5.78 6.83 0.87
N LEU A 134 -5.62 7.33 -0.35
CA LEU A 134 -4.95 8.61 -0.61
C LEU A 134 -5.72 9.83 -0.07
N THR A 135 -7.05 9.75 -0.03
CA THR A 135 -7.93 10.79 0.49
C THR A 135 -8.19 10.67 2.00
N GLN A 136 -7.80 9.55 2.62
CA GLN A 136 -7.95 9.36 4.05
C GLN A 136 -7.06 10.38 4.78
N GLU A 137 -7.68 11.31 5.48
CA GLU A 137 -7.02 12.15 6.48
C GLU A 137 -6.96 11.34 7.77
N ARG A 138 -5.79 10.77 8.10
CA ARG A 138 -5.53 10.39 9.50
C ARG A 138 -5.22 11.69 10.21
N ILE A 139 -5.99 12.00 11.24
CA ILE A 139 -5.71 13.11 12.16
C ILE A 139 -4.33 12.81 12.75
N GLU A 140 -3.35 13.64 12.41
CA GLU A 140 -2.02 13.62 13.01
C GLU A 140 -2.20 14.06 14.47
N GLU A 141 -1.99 13.17 15.43
CA GLU A 141 -1.72 13.58 16.81
C GLU A 141 -0.32 14.20 16.85
N GLU A 142 -0.23 15.46 16.44
CA GLU A 142 0.90 16.32 16.73
C GLU A 142 0.93 16.61 18.24
N ASN A 143 1.65 15.79 19.01
CA ASN A 143 2.23 16.26 20.26
C ASN A 143 3.72 16.53 20.02
N GLN A 144 3.98 17.75 19.58
CA GLN A 144 5.28 18.40 19.71
C GLN A 144 5.71 18.33 21.18
N GLN A 145 6.72 17.50 21.46
CA GLN A 145 7.63 17.75 22.58
C GLN A 145 8.36 19.05 22.26
N GLN A 146 7.75 20.14 22.71
CA GLN A 146 8.36 21.45 22.73
C GLN A 146 8.57 21.81 24.20
N ASP A 147 9.85 21.83 24.56
CA ASP A 147 10.48 22.76 25.49
C ASP A 147 9.69 23.18 26.74
N ASP A 148 10.07 22.61 27.87
CA ASP A 148 10.22 23.38 29.10
C ASP A 148 11.44 22.84 29.85
N GLU A 149 12.63 23.21 29.34
CA GLU A 149 13.75 23.53 30.22
C GLU A 149 13.33 24.74 31.07
N ASN A 150 13.15 24.52 32.37
CA ASN A 150 13.65 25.45 33.40
C ASN A 150 13.81 24.74 34.75
#